data_AF-A0AAJ3EFW6-F1
#
_entry.id   AF-A0AAJ3EFW6-F1
#
_cell.length_a   1.000
_cell.length_b   1.000
_cell.length_c   1.000
_cell.angle_alpha   90.00
_cell.angle_beta   90.00
_cell.angle_gamma   90.00
#
_symmetry.space_group_name_H-M   'P 1'
#
loop_
_entity.id
_entity.type
_entity.pdbx_description
1 polymer ?
#
loop_
_entity_poly.entity_id
_entity_poly.type
_entity_poly.pdbx_seq_one_letter_code
_entity_poly.pdbx_strand_id
1 'polypeptide(L)'
;MAATHRLDLLAIERALREVQSQFAQLSRDFTEPRDPLTDEVLQNVVEGYALIDEYVAQGVDLFDLQQLNLMLEINATVLCGKDPVRRLEYAQHLAATEVHFFNNVEGGIKDLFSWYCKHHSESAWKRAAGVYVRILSKPQLFIEGNHRSGSLIVSYLLMREGLPPFVLTLDNAEGYFNPSSIIRNSAKHGVKALYELPKIKKKYAAFLEGKAPDLREFFLSDAPVPVYQGGH
;
A
#
# COMPACT_ATOMS: atom_id res chain seq x y z
N MET A 1 18.92 11.75 -10.90
CA MET A 1 17.46 11.56 -11.01
C MET A 1 17.26 10.21 -11.68
N ALA A 2 16.73 9.22 -10.95
CA ALA A 2 16.39 7.94 -11.56
C ALA A 2 15.18 8.14 -12.48
N ALA A 3 15.15 7.46 -13.62
CA ALA A 3 14.00 7.49 -14.51
C ALA A 3 12.79 6.95 -13.73
N THR A 4 11.71 7.73 -13.65
CA THR A 4 10.50 7.30 -12.98
C THR A 4 9.66 6.49 -13.95
N HIS A 5 9.74 5.16 -13.84
CA HIS A 5 8.89 4.26 -14.62
C HIS A 5 7.42 4.47 -14.22
N ARG A 6 6.56 4.67 -15.22
CA ARG A 6 5.12 4.88 -15.03
C ARG A 6 4.41 3.53 -14.96
N LEU A 7 3.43 3.40 -14.07
CA LEU A 7 2.64 2.17 -13.97
C LEU A 7 1.81 1.90 -15.22
N ASP A 8 1.76 0.63 -15.64
CA ASP A 8 0.75 0.13 -16.57
C ASP A 8 -0.52 -0.23 -15.80
N LEU A 9 -1.42 0.75 -15.66
CA LEU A 9 -2.67 0.58 -14.93
C LEU A 9 -3.59 -0.48 -15.56
N LEU A 10 -3.49 -0.74 -16.87
CA LEU A 10 -4.28 -1.78 -17.53
C LEU A 10 -3.74 -3.17 -17.17
N ALA A 11 -2.43 -3.35 -17.10
CA ALA A 11 -1.83 -4.60 -16.62
C ALA A 11 -2.21 -4.87 -15.16
N ILE A 12 -2.17 -3.84 -14.31
CA ILE A 12 -2.59 -3.94 -12.91
C ILE A 12 -4.08 -4.30 -12.81
N GLU A 13 -4.96 -3.61 -13.55
CA GLU A 13 -6.39 -3.91 -13.53
C GLU A 13 -6.65 -5.36 -13.95
N ARG A 14 -6.00 -5.85 -15.02
CA ARG A 14 -6.14 -7.24 -15.48
C ARG A 14 -5.75 -8.24 -14.38
N ALA A 15 -4.61 -8.05 -13.73
CA ALA A 15 -4.18 -8.91 -12.63
C ALA A 15 -5.20 -8.92 -11.47
N LEU A 16 -5.76 -7.76 -11.11
CA LEU A 16 -6.79 -7.66 -10.09
C LEU A 16 -8.12 -8.32 -10.51
N ARG A 17 -8.50 -8.21 -11.79
CA ARG A 17 -9.69 -8.84 -12.36
C ARG A 17 -9.57 -10.37 -12.37
N GLU A 18 -8.38 -10.90 -12.63
CA GLU A 18 -8.11 -12.33 -12.52
C GLU A 18 -8.34 -12.82 -11.08
N VAL A 19 -7.81 -12.10 -10.09
CA VAL A 19 -8.03 -12.40 -8.67
C VAL A 19 -9.51 -12.30 -8.30
N GLN A 20 -10.20 -11.26 -8.76
CA GLN A 20 -11.64 -11.07 -8.56
C GLN A 20 -12.43 -12.27 -9.10
N SER A 21 -12.13 -12.73 -10.31
CA SER A 21 -12.84 -13.84 -10.96
C SER A 21 -12.74 -15.17 -10.19
N GLN A 22 -11.65 -15.36 -9.44
CA GLN A 22 -11.39 -16.56 -8.65
C GLN A 22 -11.54 -16.33 -7.14
N PHE A 23 -12.03 -15.17 -6.71
CA PHE A 23 -11.99 -14.76 -5.30
C PHE A 23 -12.75 -15.74 -4.40
N ALA A 24 -13.91 -16.22 -4.84
CA ALA A 24 -14.70 -17.19 -4.08
C ALA A 24 -13.92 -18.51 -3.85
N GLN A 25 -13.16 -18.97 -4.84
CA GLN A 25 -12.30 -20.14 -4.70
C GLN A 25 -11.13 -19.87 -3.75
N LEU A 26 -10.40 -18.78 -3.97
CA LEU A 26 -9.25 -18.38 -3.15
C LEU A 26 -9.62 -18.18 -1.67
N SER A 27 -10.80 -17.60 -1.43
CA SER A 27 -11.28 -17.29 -0.07
C SER A 27 -11.45 -18.52 0.82
N ARG A 28 -11.55 -19.73 0.25
CA ARG A 28 -11.63 -20.98 1.01
C ARG A 28 -10.32 -21.34 1.69
N ASP A 29 -9.20 -20.88 1.13
CA ASP A 29 -7.86 -21.17 1.62
C ASP A 29 -7.33 -20.04 2.53
N PHE A 30 -8.13 -18.98 2.74
CA PHE A 30 -7.79 -17.89 3.64
C PHE A 30 -8.06 -18.25 5.10
N THR A 31 -7.14 -17.89 5.98
CA THR A 31 -7.24 -18.13 7.42
C THR A 31 -8.44 -17.39 8.05
N GLU A 32 -8.83 -16.25 7.48
CA GLU A 32 -9.98 -15.46 7.93
C GLU A 32 -10.83 -15.06 6.72
N PRO A 33 -12.16 -15.00 6.85
CA PRO A 33 -13.05 -14.50 5.79
C PRO A 33 -12.66 -13.08 5.35
N ARG A 34 -12.78 -12.82 4.05
CA ARG A 34 -12.50 -11.53 3.42
C ARG A 34 -13.72 -11.07 2.64
N ASP A 35 -13.98 -9.78 2.69
CA ASP A 35 -15.02 -9.18 1.86
C ASP A 35 -14.69 -9.38 0.38
N PRO A 36 -15.69 -9.65 -0.48
CA PRO A 36 -15.46 -9.81 -1.91
C PRO A 36 -14.79 -8.57 -2.52
N LEU A 37 -13.90 -8.82 -3.48
CA LEU A 37 -13.36 -7.77 -4.33
C LEU A 37 -14.44 -7.36 -5.35
N THR A 38 -15.34 -6.45 -4.96
CA THR A 38 -16.37 -5.93 -5.88
C THR A 38 -15.74 -5.05 -6.98
N ASP A 39 -16.48 -4.80 -8.07
CA ASP A 39 -16.02 -3.93 -9.16
C ASP A 39 -15.61 -2.54 -8.68
N GLU A 40 -16.40 -2.03 -7.73
CA GLU A 40 -16.18 -0.76 -7.07
C GLU A 40 -14.89 -0.75 -6.23
N VAL A 41 -14.67 -1.78 -5.40
CA VAL A 41 -13.44 -1.89 -4.61
C VAL A 41 -12.22 -2.02 -5.52
N LEU A 42 -12.33 -2.80 -6.60
CA LEU A 42 -11.27 -2.95 -7.59
C LEU A 42 -10.95 -1.61 -8.26
N GLN A 43 -11.96 -0.87 -8.72
CA GLN A 43 -11.79 0.42 -9.35
C GLN A 43 -11.11 1.43 -8.41
N ASN A 44 -11.55 1.48 -7.16
CA ASN A 44 -10.94 2.34 -6.12
C ASN A 44 -9.46 1.99 -5.87
N VAL A 45 -9.10 0.70 -5.94
CA VAL A 45 -7.70 0.25 -5.81
C VAL A 45 -6.87 0.67 -7.04
N VAL A 46 -7.41 0.55 -8.25
CA VAL A 46 -6.75 1.02 -9.49
C VAL A 46 -6.54 2.54 -9.45
N GLU A 47 -7.54 3.32 -9.00
CA GLU A 47 -7.39 4.76 -8.75
C GLU A 47 -6.31 5.07 -7.71
N GLY A 48 -6.16 4.19 -6.71
CA GLY A 48 -5.10 4.25 -5.72
C GLY A 48 -3.70 4.00 -6.32
N TYR A 49 -3.57 3.06 -7.27
CA TYR A 49 -2.32 2.87 -8.02
C TYR A 49 -1.98 4.09 -8.87
N ALA A 50 -2.98 4.68 -9.55
CA ALA A 50 -2.78 5.91 -10.31
C ALA A 50 -2.29 7.07 -9.40
N LEU A 51 -2.86 7.18 -8.20
CA LEU A 51 -2.46 8.20 -7.23
C LEU A 51 -1.01 8.03 -6.76
N ILE A 52 -0.58 6.81 -6.40
CA ILE A 52 0.81 6.61 -5.96
C ILE A 52 1.81 6.74 -7.10
N ASP A 53 1.42 6.41 -8.34
CA ASP A 53 2.22 6.65 -9.55
C ASP A 53 2.47 8.15 -9.75
N GLU A 54 1.44 8.99 -9.59
CA GLU A 54 1.58 10.45 -9.60
C GLU A 54 2.49 10.95 -8.48
N TYR A 55 2.36 10.44 -7.26
CA TYR A 55 3.26 10.80 -6.14
C TYR A 55 4.72 10.48 -6.44
N VAL A 56 4.99 9.29 -6.99
CA VAL A 56 6.35 8.89 -7.36
C VAL A 56 6.89 9.75 -8.50
N ALA A 57 6.07 10.04 -9.53
CA ALA A 57 6.43 10.91 -10.64
C ALA A 57 6.74 12.35 -10.21
N GLN A 58 6.04 12.87 -9.19
CA GLN A 58 6.24 14.21 -8.66
C GLN A 58 7.36 14.29 -7.60
N GLY A 59 7.96 13.17 -7.22
CA GLY A 59 8.98 13.14 -6.17
C GLY A 59 8.43 13.44 -4.76
N VAL A 60 7.14 13.19 -4.53
CA VAL A 60 6.50 13.32 -3.22
C VAL A 60 7.18 12.39 -2.21
N ASP A 61 7.32 12.84 -0.97
CA ASP A 61 7.74 12.02 0.17
C ASP A 61 6.59 11.87 1.17
N LEU A 62 5.93 10.71 1.19
CA LEU A 62 4.87 10.43 2.15
C LEU A 62 5.33 10.53 3.61
N PHE A 63 6.64 10.48 3.87
CA PHE A 63 7.26 10.62 5.18
C PHE A 63 8.00 11.96 5.33
N ASP A 64 7.68 12.99 4.54
CA ASP A 64 7.91 14.38 4.92
C ASP A 64 6.82 14.81 5.90
N LEU A 65 7.20 15.49 6.98
CA LEU A 65 6.25 15.99 8.00
C LEU A 65 5.15 16.88 7.42
N GLN A 66 5.43 17.59 6.32
CA GLN A 66 4.47 18.47 5.63
C GLN A 66 3.51 17.70 4.70
N GLN A 67 3.77 16.41 4.46
CA GLN A 67 3.07 15.59 3.46
C GLN A 67 2.41 14.33 4.05
N LEU A 68 2.49 14.13 5.37
CA LEU A 68 1.91 12.96 6.05
C LEU A 68 0.41 12.76 5.76
N ASN A 69 -0.32 13.85 5.53
CA ASN A 69 -1.74 13.83 5.17
C ASN A 69 -2.02 13.15 3.82
N LEU A 70 -1.04 13.03 2.92
CA LEU A 70 -1.21 12.34 1.65
C LEU A 70 -1.48 10.83 1.82
N MET A 71 -1.12 10.24 2.98
CA MET A 71 -1.53 8.88 3.32
C MET A 71 -3.04 8.76 3.59
N LEU A 72 -3.68 9.83 4.10
CA LEU A 72 -5.14 9.88 4.25
C LEU A 72 -5.83 9.94 2.89
N GLU A 73 -5.24 10.63 1.92
CA GLU A 73 -5.77 10.66 0.54
C GLU A 73 -5.73 9.26 -0.08
N ILE A 74 -4.64 8.50 0.09
CA ILE A 74 -4.58 7.08 -0.32
C ILE A 74 -5.71 6.27 0.34
N ASN A 75 -5.94 6.47 1.64
CA ASN A 75 -6.99 5.78 2.37
C ASN A 75 -8.40 6.15 1.87
N ALA A 76 -8.66 7.44 1.66
CA ALA A 76 -9.93 7.94 1.13
C ALA A 76 -10.21 7.35 -0.26
N THR A 77 -9.21 7.35 -1.15
CA THR A 77 -9.33 6.78 -2.50
C THR A 77 -9.72 5.30 -2.45
N VAL A 78 -9.09 4.47 -1.61
CA VAL A 78 -9.44 3.03 -1.58
C VAL A 78 -10.79 2.73 -0.92
N LEU A 79 -11.30 3.64 -0.09
CA LEU A 79 -12.60 3.49 0.57
C LEU A 79 -13.76 3.94 -0.32
N CYS A 80 -13.62 5.10 -0.97
CA CYS A 80 -14.74 5.77 -1.64
C CYS A 80 -14.38 6.39 -3.00
N GLY A 81 -13.21 6.08 -3.56
CA GLY A 81 -12.76 6.57 -4.87
C GLY A 81 -12.41 8.06 -4.87
N LYS A 82 -12.33 8.65 -6.07
CA LYS A 82 -12.05 10.09 -6.27
C LYS A 82 -13.30 10.95 -6.49
N ASP A 83 -14.49 10.38 -6.62
CA ASP A 83 -15.73 11.14 -6.85
C ASP A 83 -16.09 12.02 -5.64
N PRO A 84 -16.14 13.36 -5.80
CA PRO A 84 -16.48 14.28 -4.71
C PRO A 84 -17.88 14.06 -4.11
N VAL A 85 -18.87 13.67 -4.92
CA VAL A 85 -20.24 13.45 -4.44
C VAL A 85 -20.26 12.27 -3.48
N ARG A 86 -19.60 11.19 -3.89
CA ARG A 86 -19.45 10.00 -3.07
C ARG A 86 -18.62 10.25 -1.80
N ARG A 87 -17.53 11.03 -1.90
CA ARG A 87 -16.73 11.41 -0.72
C ARG A 87 -17.54 12.15 0.34
N LEU A 88 -18.57 12.91 -0.07
CA LEU A 88 -19.46 13.59 0.86
C LEU A 88 -20.25 12.59 1.72
N GLU A 89 -20.64 11.45 1.16
CA GLU A 89 -21.33 10.37 1.90
C GLU A 89 -20.42 9.77 3.00
N TYR A 90 -19.11 9.77 2.78
CA TYR A 90 -18.09 9.27 3.72
C TYR A 90 -17.52 10.38 4.63
N ALA A 91 -17.97 11.63 4.52
CA ALA A 91 -17.31 12.78 5.15
C ALA A 91 -17.10 12.62 6.66
N GLN A 92 -18.10 12.10 7.39
CA GLN A 92 -17.99 11.84 8.82
C GLN A 92 -16.93 10.77 9.14
N HIS A 93 -16.89 9.70 8.34
CA HIS A 93 -15.91 8.63 8.50
C HIS A 93 -14.48 9.10 8.17
N LEU A 94 -14.31 9.90 7.12
CA LEU A 94 -13.03 10.48 6.73
C LEU A 94 -12.50 11.43 7.82
N ALA A 95 -13.36 12.31 8.36
CA ALA A 95 -13.00 13.20 9.47
C ALA A 95 -12.62 12.42 10.73
N ALA A 96 -13.37 11.36 11.08
CA ALA A 96 -13.03 10.48 12.20
C ALA A 96 -11.67 9.78 11.98
N THR A 97 -11.40 9.34 10.75
CA THR A 97 -10.14 8.69 10.38
C THR A 97 -8.97 9.67 10.45
N GLU A 98 -9.14 10.92 10.02
CA GLU A 98 -8.11 11.96 10.16
C GLU A 98 -7.76 12.24 11.63
N VAL A 99 -8.78 12.40 12.48
CA VAL A 99 -8.59 12.58 13.94
C VAL A 99 -7.85 11.38 14.53
N HIS A 100 -8.25 10.16 14.19
CA HIS A 100 -7.58 8.93 14.64
C HIS A 100 -6.12 8.87 14.14
N PHE A 101 -5.89 9.18 12.87
CA PHE A 101 -4.58 9.13 12.23
C PHE A 101 -3.57 10.06 12.91
N PHE A 102 -3.95 11.29 13.21
CA PHE A 102 -3.04 12.26 13.84
C PHE A 102 -2.97 12.16 15.36
N ASN A 103 -4.08 11.86 16.03
CA ASN A 103 -4.17 12.01 17.50
C ASN A 103 -4.05 10.69 18.27
N ASN A 104 -4.07 9.53 17.60
CA ASN A 104 -3.90 8.25 18.29
C ASN A 104 -2.44 8.07 18.77
N VAL A 105 -2.25 8.16 20.09
CA VAL A 105 -0.93 8.06 20.75
C VAL A 105 -0.28 6.68 20.57
N GLU A 106 -1.08 5.62 20.50
CA GLU A 106 -0.57 4.24 20.49
C GLU A 106 -0.43 3.65 19.08
N GLY A 107 -0.93 4.31 18.03
CA GLY A 107 -0.84 3.75 16.67
C GLY A 107 -1.10 4.69 15.52
N GLY A 108 -1.21 6.00 15.78
CA GLY A 108 -1.31 7.03 14.75
C GLY A 108 0.01 7.26 14.01
N ILE A 109 -0.01 8.23 13.10
CA ILE A 109 1.08 8.51 12.16
C ILE A 109 2.41 8.84 12.85
N LYS A 110 2.38 9.43 14.04
CA LYS A 110 3.60 9.75 14.82
C LYS A 110 4.42 8.49 15.14
N ASP A 111 3.77 7.39 15.54
CA ASP A 111 4.45 6.12 15.81
C ASP A 111 5.08 5.55 14.54
N LEU A 112 4.30 5.52 13.45
CA LEU A 112 4.76 5.02 12.16
C LEU A 112 5.94 5.83 11.61
N PHE A 113 5.83 7.16 11.60
CA PHE A 113 6.87 8.08 11.17
C PHE A 113 8.16 7.89 12.00
N SER A 114 8.02 7.87 13.34
CA SER A 114 9.17 7.68 14.23
C SER A 114 9.89 6.36 13.98
N TRP A 115 9.13 5.30 13.69
CA TRP A 115 9.70 4.01 13.31
C TRP A 115 10.40 4.09 11.95
N TYR A 116 9.76 4.68 10.94
CA TYR A 116 10.31 4.79 9.59
C TYR A 116 11.66 5.52 9.56
N CYS A 117 11.78 6.65 10.26
CA CYS A 117 13.05 7.40 10.37
C CYS A 117 14.17 6.57 11.00
N LYS A 118 13.87 5.75 12.01
CA LYS A 118 14.84 4.88 12.68
C LYS A 118 15.34 3.73 11.80
N HIS A 119 14.60 3.38 10.74
CA HIS A 119 14.88 2.23 9.88
C HIS A 119 15.32 2.64 8.47
N HIS A 120 15.80 3.88 8.28
CA HIS A 120 16.25 4.38 6.98
C HIS A 120 17.41 3.57 6.37
N SER A 121 18.22 2.90 7.19
CA SER A 121 19.34 2.07 6.74
C SER A 121 18.94 0.65 6.33
N GLU A 122 17.67 0.26 6.49
CA GLU A 122 17.18 -1.05 6.04
C GLU A 122 16.90 -1.04 4.53
N SER A 123 16.94 -2.22 3.90
CA SER A 123 16.56 -2.37 2.48
C SER A 123 15.11 -1.93 2.24
N ALA A 124 14.80 -1.50 1.02
CA ALA A 124 13.45 -1.10 0.61
C ALA A 124 12.40 -2.15 0.98
N TRP A 125 12.66 -3.44 0.73
CA TRP A 125 11.80 -4.56 1.12
C TRP A 125 11.49 -4.61 2.62
N LYS A 126 12.51 -4.43 3.47
CA LYS A 126 12.35 -4.45 4.93
C LYS A 126 11.62 -3.21 5.44
N ARG A 127 11.90 -2.04 4.85
CA ARG A 127 11.22 -0.78 5.18
C ARG A 127 9.75 -0.86 4.81
N ALA A 128 9.44 -1.24 3.56
CA ALA A 128 8.07 -1.41 3.09
C ALA A 128 7.31 -2.45 3.93
N ALA A 129 7.93 -3.59 4.22
CA ALA A 129 7.33 -4.60 5.08
C ALA A 129 7.04 -4.10 6.50
N GLY A 130 7.97 -3.36 7.12
CA GLY A 130 7.76 -2.85 8.46
C GLY A 130 6.71 -1.74 8.52
N VAL A 131 6.61 -0.91 7.47
CA VAL A 131 5.50 0.04 7.30
C VAL A 131 4.17 -0.69 7.21
N TYR A 132 4.05 -1.71 6.34
CA TYR A 132 2.82 -2.50 6.20
C TYR A 132 2.41 -3.16 7.52
N VAL A 133 3.36 -3.82 8.20
CA VAL A 133 3.12 -4.45 9.51
C VAL A 133 2.55 -3.43 10.50
N ARG A 134 3.12 -2.22 10.55
CA ARG A 134 2.63 -1.16 11.43
C ARG A 134 1.32 -0.53 10.98
N ILE A 135 0.99 -0.50 9.69
CA ILE A 135 -0.35 -0.04 9.28
C ILE A 135 -1.42 -1.01 9.80
N LEU A 136 -1.15 -2.32 9.72
CA LEU A 136 -2.13 -3.37 10.02
C LEU A 136 -2.17 -3.83 11.49
N SER A 137 -1.08 -3.76 12.24
CA SER A 137 -1.05 -4.18 13.66
C SER A 137 -1.88 -3.24 14.55
N LYS A 138 -2.36 -3.77 15.69
CA LYS A 138 -3.22 -3.02 16.61
C LYS A 138 -2.42 -2.07 17.51
N PRO A 139 -2.89 -0.83 17.73
CA PRO A 139 -4.03 -0.19 17.06
C PRO A 139 -3.68 0.19 15.61
N GLN A 140 -4.61 -0.05 14.66
CA GLN A 140 -4.39 0.17 13.22
C GLN A 140 -4.24 1.66 12.89
N LEU A 141 -3.55 1.98 11.78
CA LEU A 141 -3.27 3.37 11.41
C LEU A 141 -4.53 4.13 10.99
N PHE A 142 -5.39 3.50 10.19
CA PHE A 142 -6.68 4.02 9.77
C PHE A 142 -7.81 3.30 10.52
N ILE A 143 -9.02 3.87 10.53
CA ILE A 143 -10.21 3.19 11.09
C ILE A 143 -10.62 2.03 10.19
N GLU A 144 -10.63 2.25 8.87
CA GLU A 144 -10.94 1.25 7.85
C GLU A 144 -9.92 1.30 6.69
N GLY A 145 -9.91 0.27 5.83
CA GLY A 145 -9.12 0.30 4.59
C GLY A 145 -7.62 0.03 4.76
N ASN A 146 -7.16 -0.38 5.96
CA ASN A 146 -5.73 -0.58 6.27
C ASN A 146 -5.01 -1.57 5.33
N HIS A 147 -5.66 -2.67 4.92
CA HIS A 147 -5.04 -3.62 3.99
C HIS A 147 -4.76 -2.98 2.62
N ARG A 148 -5.78 -2.37 2.01
CA ARG A 148 -5.70 -1.74 0.68
C ARG A 148 -4.77 -0.52 0.67
N SER A 149 -4.89 0.33 1.70
CA SER A 149 -4.00 1.50 1.86
C SER A 149 -2.56 1.07 2.12
N GLY A 150 -2.38 0.04 2.96
CA GLY A 150 -1.07 -0.52 3.29
C GLY A 150 -0.36 -1.09 2.07
N SER A 151 -1.06 -1.86 1.21
CA SER A 151 -0.46 -2.40 -0.02
C SER A 151 -0.04 -1.30 -0.99
N LEU A 152 -0.84 -0.23 -1.13
CA LEU A 152 -0.47 0.91 -1.97
C LEU A 152 0.74 1.68 -1.42
N ILE A 153 0.82 1.88 -0.11
CA ILE A 153 1.98 2.52 0.53
C ILE A 153 3.24 1.65 0.39
N VAL A 154 3.11 0.32 0.46
CA VAL A 154 4.21 -0.61 0.13
C VAL A 154 4.67 -0.40 -1.31
N SER A 155 3.75 -0.42 -2.28
CA SER A 155 4.05 -0.21 -3.69
C SER A 155 4.74 1.13 -3.93
N TYR A 156 4.25 2.22 -3.33
CA TYR A 156 4.88 3.53 -3.36
C TYR A 156 6.34 3.49 -2.87
N LEU A 157 6.59 2.84 -1.72
CA LEU A 157 7.93 2.75 -1.14
C LEU A 157 8.90 1.95 -2.01
N LEU A 158 8.41 0.90 -2.67
CA LEU A 158 9.22 0.11 -3.60
C LEU A 158 9.53 0.91 -4.88
N MET A 159 8.51 1.53 -5.48
CA MET A 159 8.65 2.34 -6.69
C MET A 159 9.62 3.52 -6.50
N ARG A 160 9.60 4.19 -5.34
CA ARG A 160 10.56 5.26 -5.01
C ARG A 160 12.02 4.82 -5.06
N GLU A 161 12.28 3.54 -4.81
CA GLU A 161 13.62 2.93 -4.80
C GLU A 161 13.91 2.21 -6.14
N GLY A 162 13.08 2.40 -7.17
CA GLY A 162 13.23 1.77 -8.49
C GLY A 162 12.86 0.28 -8.54
N LEU A 163 12.10 -0.20 -7.55
CA LEU A 163 11.62 -1.58 -7.46
C LEU A 163 10.19 -1.69 -8.01
N PRO A 164 9.77 -2.90 -8.46
CA PRO A 164 8.41 -3.09 -8.96
C PRO A 164 7.37 -2.89 -7.84
N PRO A 165 6.15 -2.43 -8.17
CA PRO A 165 5.06 -2.34 -7.21
C PRO A 165 4.65 -3.72 -6.72
N PHE A 166 4.07 -3.80 -5.51
CA PHE A 166 3.34 -4.98 -5.10
C PHE A 166 1.93 -4.94 -5.71
N VAL A 167 1.61 -5.91 -6.57
CA VAL A 167 0.26 -6.08 -7.16
C VAL A 167 -0.28 -7.44 -6.74
N LEU A 168 -1.55 -7.48 -6.32
CA LEU A 168 -2.20 -8.73 -5.93
C LEU A 168 -2.47 -9.57 -7.18
N THR A 169 -1.98 -10.81 -7.18
CA THR A 169 -2.14 -11.80 -8.26
C THR A 169 -2.63 -13.12 -7.68
N LEU A 170 -3.05 -14.05 -8.54
CA LEU A 170 -3.46 -15.40 -8.09
C LEU A 170 -2.32 -16.13 -7.36
N ASP A 171 -1.08 -15.97 -7.83
CA ASP A 171 0.11 -16.62 -7.27
C ASP A 171 0.50 -16.10 -5.88
N ASN A 172 0.21 -14.83 -5.57
CA ASN A 172 0.61 -14.22 -4.31
C ASN A 172 -0.55 -13.98 -3.33
N ALA A 173 -1.81 -14.19 -3.72
CA ALA A 173 -2.98 -13.88 -2.91
C ALA A 173 -2.98 -14.58 -1.55
N GLU A 174 -2.78 -15.90 -1.50
CA GLU A 174 -2.76 -16.65 -0.24
C GLU A 174 -1.60 -16.17 0.67
N GLY A 175 -0.40 -16.05 0.09
CA GLY A 175 0.80 -15.57 0.77
C GLY A 175 0.70 -14.10 1.23
N TYR A 176 -0.22 -13.33 0.67
CA TYR A 176 -0.54 -11.98 1.11
C TYR A 176 -1.59 -11.98 2.23
N PHE A 177 -2.72 -12.64 2.04
CA PHE A 177 -3.86 -12.57 2.97
C PHE A 177 -3.61 -13.31 4.30
N ASN A 178 -2.99 -14.49 4.26
CA ASN A 178 -2.78 -15.30 5.47
C ASN A 178 -1.81 -14.63 6.47
N PRO A 179 -0.63 -14.13 6.07
CA PRO A 179 0.22 -13.35 6.97
C PRO A 179 -0.43 -12.04 7.42
N SER A 180 -1.23 -11.40 6.56
CA SER A 180 -1.94 -10.18 6.91
C SER A 180 -2.96 -10.38 8.04
N SER A 181 -3.57 -11.56 8.15
CA SER A 181 -4.41 -11.95 9.29
C SER A 181 -3.62 -12.01 10.60
N ILE A 182 -2.41 -12.58 10.57
CA ILE A 182 -1.53 -12.66 11.75
C ILE A 182 -1.10 -11.25 12.19
N ILE A 183 -0.70 -10.40 11.22
CA ILE A 183 -0.30 -9.01 11.48
C ILE A 183 -1.43 -8.23 12.15
N ARG A 184 -2.66 -8.35 11.62
CA ARG A 184 -3.85 -7.67 12.14
C ARG A 184 -4.16 -8.01 13.59
N ASN A 185 -3.83 -9.22 14.01
CA ASN A 185 -4.07 -9.68 15.37
C ASN A 185 -2.87 -9.43 16.32
N SER A 186 -1.77 -8.88 15.80
CA SER A 186 -0.57 -8.53 16.57
C SER A 186 -0.68 -7.13 17.18
N ALA A 187 -0.25 -6.97 18.42
CA ALA A 187 -0.13 -5.66 19.06
C ALA A 187 1.18 -4.96 18.65
N LYS A 188 1.13 -3.64 18.45
CA LYS A 188 2.31 -2.80 18.14
C LYS A 188 3.29 -2.68 19.30
N HIS A 189 2.76 -2.78 20.52
CA HIS A 189 3.48 -2.51 21.77
C HIS A 189 3.45 -3.71 22.71
N GLY A 190 4.38 -3.71 23.66
CA GLY A 190 4.53 -4.76 24.68
C GLY A 190 5.67 -5.74 24.41
N VAL A 191 6.00 -6.54 25.42
CA VAL A 191 7.17 -7.43 25.41
C VAL A 191 7.09 -8.47 24.28
N LYS A 192 5.89 -8.99 24.02
CA LYS A 192 5.65 -9.95 22.93
C LYS A 192 5.90 -9.33 21.55
N ALA A 193 5.50 -8.07 21.35
CA ALA A 193 5.68 -7.33 20.10
C ALA A 193 7.17 -7.15 19.73
N LEU A 194 8.05 -6.98 20.73
CA LEU A 194 9.50 -6.84 20.53
C LEU A 194 10.13 -8.06 19.83
N TYR A 195 9.55 -9.24 19.98
CA TYR A 195 10.05 -10.47 19.35
C TYR A 195 9.23 -10.89 18.13
N GLU A 196 7.92 -10.63 18.13
CA GLU A 196 7.02 -11.06 17.05
C GLU A 196 7.08 -10.15 15.83
N LEU A 197 7.00 -8.83 16.01
CA LEU A 197 6.97 -7.89 14.89
C LEU A 197 8.23 -7.96 14.03
N PRO A 198 9.46 -8.09 14.58
CA PRO A 198 10.65 -8.26 13.75
C PRO A 198 10.62 -9.56 12.92
N LYS A 199 10.10 -10.66 13.48
CA LYS A 199 9.96 -11.94 12.75
C LYS A 199 8.94 -11.84 11.64
N ILE A 200 7.79 -11.24 11.92
CA ILE A 200 6.72 -10.99 10.95
C ILE A 200 7.24 -10.07 9.83
N LYS A 201 7.91 -8.96 10.17
CA LYS A 201 8.56 -8.05 9.22
C LYS A 201 9.53 -8.80 8.32
N LYS A 202 10.41 -9.64 8.89
CA LYS A 202 11.41 -10.40 8.11
C LYS A 202 10.74 -11.36 7.13
N LYS A 203 9.71 -12.10 7.58
CA LYS A 203 8.95 -13.02 6.71
C LYS A 203 8.23 -12.28 5.60
N TYR A 204 7.57 -11.17 5.92
CA TYR A 204 6.83 -10.39 4.95
C TYR A 204 7.76 -9.69 3.95
N ALA A 205 8.92 -9.19 4.37
CA ALA A 205 9.94 -8.66 3.47
C ALA A 205 10.44 -9.72 2.47
N ALA A 206 10.73 -10.93 2.94
CA ALA A 206 11.14 -12.04 2.08
C ALA A 206 10.01 -12.47 1.12
N PHE A 207 8.75 -12.39 1.55
CA PHE A 207 7.60 -12.60 0.68
C PHE A 207 7.52 -11.54 -0.42
N LEU A 208 7.63 -10.25 -0.08
CA LEU A 208 7.59 -9.15 -1.06
C LEU A 208 8.71 -9.31 -2.10
N GLU A 209 9.92 -9.62 -1.65
CA GLU A 209 11.08 -9.80 -2.52
C GLU A 209 10.95 -11.06 -3.39
N GLY A 210 10.51 -12.19 -2.80
CA GLY A 210 10.37 -13.45 -3.52
C GLY A 210 9.16 -13.54 -4.46
N LYS A 211 8.18 -12.64 -4.30
CA LYS A 211 7.00 -12.50 -5.16
C LYS A 211 7.00 -11.20 -5.96
N ALA A 212 8.15 -10.52 -6.01
CA ALA A 212 8.31 -9.33 -6.84
C ALA A 212 8.13 -9.72 -8.31
N PRO A 213 7.27 -9.02 -9.06
CA PRO A 213 7.09 -9.28 -10.48
C PRO A 213 8.34 -8.83 -11.26
N ASP A 214 8.43 -9.24 -12.53
CA ASP A 214 9.44 -8.66 -13.42
C ASP A 214 9.19 -7.14 -13.53
N LEU A 215 10.25 -6.34 -13.61
CA LEU A 215 10.12 -4.87 -13.73
C LEU A 215 9.21 -4.47 -14.90
N ARG A 216 9.20 -5.23 -16.00
CA ARG A 216 8.40 -4.90 -17.18
C ARG A 216 6.92 -5.28 -17.07
N GLU A 217 6.53 -6.03 -16.03
CA GLU A 217 5.17 -6.59 -15.94
C GLU A 217 4.12 -5.51 -15.64
N PHE A 218 4.43 -4.57 -14.75
CA PHE A 218 3.50 -3.52 -14.31
C PHE A 218 4.00 -2.10 -14.55
N PHE A 219 5.13 -1.94 -15.24
CA PHE A 219 5.55 -0.64 -15.75
C PHE A 219 5.28 -0.57 -17.25
N LEU A 220 4.90 0.62 -17.72
CA LEU A 220 4.87 0.89 -19.15
C LEU A 220 6.27 0.66 -19.71
N SER A 221 6.36 -0.09 -20.81
CA SER A 221 7.60 -0.18 -21.57
C SER A 221 7.96 1.22 -22.04
N ASP A 222 9.13 1.74 -21.63
CA ASP A 222 9.58 3.08 -21.99
C ASP A 222 9.49 3.27 -23.52
N ALA A 223 8.47 3.97 -24.00
CA ALA A 223 8.57 4.66 -25.26
C ALA A 223 9.45 5.88 -25.00
N PRO A 224 10.57 6.08 -25.71
CA PRO A 224 11.40 7.26 -25.51
C PRO A 224 10.54 8.50 -25.72
N VAL A 225 10.30 9.25 -24.64
CA VAL A 225 9.67 10.58 -24.73
C VAL A 225 10.63 11.44 -25.55
N PRO A 226 10.22 12.00 -26.71
CA PRO A 226 11.09 12.86 -27.48
C PRO A 226 11.38 14.08 -26.61
N VAL A 227 12.65 14.24 -26.22
CA VAL A 227 13.15 15.50 -25.69
C VAL A 227 13.00 16.50 -26.83
N TYR A 228 11.96 17.32 -26.77
CA TYR A 228 11.89 18.53 -27.58
C TYR A 228 13.07 19.41 -27.18
N GLN A 229 14.19 19.28 -27.89
CA GLN A 229 15.21 20.31 -27.92
C GLN A 229 14.59 21.49 -28.66
N GLY A 230 14.05 22.45 -27.89
CA GLY A 230 13.65 23.74 -28.42
C GLY A 230 14.86 24.42 -29.03
N GLY A 231 14.89 24.44 -30.36
CA GLY A 231 15.86 25.19 -31.15
C GLY A 231 15.39 26.63 -31.36
N HIS A 232 16.39 27.52 -31.28
CA HIS A 232 16.45 28.95 -31.64
C HIS A 232 16.07 29.96 -30.55
#